data_AF-A0A220T1R7-F1
#
_entry.id   AF-A0A220T1R7-F1
#
_cell.length_a   1.000
_cell.length_b   1.000
_cell.length_c   1.000
_cell.angle_alpha   90.00
_cell.angle_beta   90.00
_cell.angle_gamma   90.00
#
_symmetry.space_group_name_H-M   'P 1'
#
loop_
_entity.id
_entity.type
_entity.pdbx_description
1 polymer ?
#
loop_
_entity_poly.entity_id
_entity_poly.type
_entity_poly.pdbx_seq_one_letter_code
_entity_poly.pdbx_strand_id
1 'polypeptide(L)'
;MAGLSDLELRRELQALGFQPGPITDTTRDVYRNKLRRLRGEARLRDEERLREEARPRGEERLREEARLREDAPLRARPAAASPRAEPWLSQPASGSAYATPGAYGDIRPSAASWFCQAKQKAALLELLHELYNFLAIQAGNFECGNPENLKSKCIPVMEAQEYIANVTSSSSAKFEAALTWILSSNKDVGIWLKGEDQSELVTTVDKVVCLESAHPRMGVGCRLSRALLTAVTNVLIFFWCLAFLWGLLILLKYRWRKLEEEEQAMYEMVKKIIDVVQDHYVDWEQDMERYPYVGILHVRDSLIPPQSRRRMKRVWDRAVEFLASNESRIQTESHRVAGEDMLVWRWTKPSSFSDSER
;
A
#
# COMPACT_ATOMS: atom_id res chain seq x y z
N MET A 1 -10.10 23.29 21.88
CA MET A 1 -10.55 23.49 20.48
C MET A 1 -11.78 24.38 20.54
N ALA A 2 -11.68 25.63 20.06
CA ALA A 2 -12.79 26.57 20.07
C ALA A 2 -13.97 25.98 19.28
N GLY A 3 -15.16 25.92 19.89
CA GLY A 3 -16.36 25.44 19.20
C GLY A 3 -16.78 26.46 18.13
N LEU A 4 -17.04 25.98 16.91
CA LEU A 4 -17.59 26.78 15.82
C LEU A 4 -18.84 27.53 16.27
N SER A 5 -18.91 28.83 15.93
CA SER A 5 -20.10 29.66 16.15
C SER A 5 -21.24 29.25 15.21
N ASP A 6 -22.49 29.57 15.56
CA ASP A 6 -23.64 29.15 14.76
C ASP A 6 -23.65 29.72 13.33
N LEU A 7 -23.08 30.92 13.17
CA LEU A 7 -22.95 31.57 11.87
C LEU A 7 -21.93 30.82 10.99
N GLU A 8 -20.82 30.37 11.56
CA GLU A 8 -19.81 29.57 10.87
C GLU A 8 -20.37 28.18 10.52
N LEU A 9 -21.07 27.54 11.46
CA LEU A 9 -21.71 26.25 11.25
C LEU A 9 -22.70 26.28 10.08
N ARG A 10 -23.50 27.36 9.97
CA ARG A 10 -24.41 27.56 8.84
C ARG A 10 -23.66 27.75 7.52
N ARG A 11 -22.62 28.60 7.49
CA ARG A 11 -21.83 28.86 6.28
C ARG A 11 -21.17 27.61 5.74
N GLU A 12 -20.57 26.78 6.61
CA GLU A 12 -19.91 25.55 6.19
C GLU A 12 -20.89 24.50 5.68
N LEU A 13 -22.06 24.37 6.31
CA LEU A 13 -23.11 23.47 5.81
C LEU A 13 -23.62 23.91 4.44
N GLN A 14 -23.80 25.22 4.23
CA GLN A 14 -24.20 25.78 2.94
C GLN A 14 -23.14 25.60 1.86
N ALA A 15 -21.86 25.76 2.20
CA ALA A 15 -20.74 25.50 1.30
C ALA A 15 -20.69 24.03 0.82
N LEU A 16 -21.18 23.11 1.64
CA LEU A 16 -21.33 21.69 1.31
C LEU A 16 -22.69 21.35 0.68
N GLY A 17 -23.46 22.35 0.25
CA GLY A 17 -24.73 22.19 -0.46
C GLY A 17 -25.94 21.86 0.43
N PHE A 18 -25.81 21.94 1.75
CA PHE A 18 -26.91 21.70 2.68
C PHE A 18 -27.47 23.03 3.22
N GLN A 19 -28.77 23.26 3.11
CA GLN A 19 -29.43 24.45 3.66
C GLN A 19 -30.02 24.16 5.07
N PRO A 20 -29.39 24.61 6.16
CA PRO A 20 -29.91 24.38 7.51
C PRO A 20 -31.03 25.37 7.87
N GLY A 21 -32.02 24.85 8.60
CA GLY A 21 -33.08 25.64 9.25
C GLY A 21 -32.55 26.49 10.43
N PRO A 22 -33.41 26.92 11.36
CA PRO A 22 -32.96 27.70 12.52
C PRO A 22 -32.00 26.87 13.38
N ILE A 23 -30.79 27.39 13.61
CA ILE A 23 -29.79 26.75 14.49
C ILE A 23 -30.04 27.26 15.90
N THR A 24 -30.59 26.39 16.74
CA THR A 24 -30.87 26.61 18.15
C THR A 24 -30.00 25.66 18.99
N ASP A 25 -29.86 25.89 20.29
CA ASP A 25 -29.04 25.04 21.16
C ASP A 25 -29.44 23.56 21.11
N THR A 26 -30.73 23.26 20.89
CA THR A 26 -31.25 21.90 20.77
C THR A 26 -30.95 21.21 19.43
N THR A 27 -30.68 21.99 18.37
CA THR A 27 -30.42 21.47 17.01
C THR A 27 -28.96 21.58 16.60
N ARG A 28 -28.16 22.36 17.34
CA ARG A 28 -26.73 22.62 17.10
C ARG A 28 -25.91 21.33 16.97
N ASP A 29 -26.12 20.36 17.84
CA ASP A 29 -25.34 19.10 17.82
C ASP A 29 -25.69 18.20 16.62
N VAL A 30 -26.96 18.23 16.19
CA VAL A 30 -27.41 17.53 14.98
C VAL A 30 -26.71 18.11 13.76
N TYR A 31 -26.63 19.44 13.65
CA TYR A 31 -25.94 20.12 12.56
C TYR A 31 -24.42 19.94 12.59
N ARG A 32 -23.79 19.89 13.78
CA ARG A 32 -22.36 19.55 13.93
C ARG A 32 -22.05 18.14 13.46
N ASN A 33 -22.90 17.16 13.80
CA ASN A 33 -22.74 15.79 13.32
C ASN A 33 -22.93 15.70 11.81
N LYS A 34 -23.89 16.43 11.25
CA LYS A 34 -24.12 16.49 9.81
C LYS A 34 -22.95 17.11 9.06
N LEU A 35 -22.37 18.19 9.59
CA LEU A 35 -21.18 18.83 9.05
C LEU A 35 -19.97 17.88 9.03
N ARG A 36 -19.74 17.13 10.13
CA ARG A 36 -18.67 16.13 10.18
C ARG A 36 -18.82 15.06 9.10
N ARG A 37 -20.05 14.60 8.86
CA ARG A 37 -20.34 13.59 7.82
C ARG A 37 -20.09 14.15 6.41
N LEU A 38 -20.62 15.33 6.11
CA LEU A 38 -20.46 15.97 4.79
C LEU A 38 -19.00 16.30 4.48
N ARG A 39 -18.21 16.72 5.49
CA ARG A 39 -16.76 16.91 5.36
C ARG A 39 -16.02 15.62 5.06
N GLY A 40 -16.43 14.51 5.68
CA GLY A 40 -15.89 13.19 5.37
C GLY A 40 -16.18 12.75 3.94
N GLU A 41 -17.43 12.91 3.50
CA GLU A 41 -17.84 12.58 2.12
C GLU A 41 -17.14 13.46 1.07
N ALA A 42 -16.90 14.74 1.36
CA ALA A 42 -16.15 15.64 0.49
C ALA A 42 -14.68 15.20 0.35
N ARG A 43 -14.02 14.87 1.47
CA ARG A 43 -12.63 14.38 1.47
C ARG A 43 -12.48 13.09 0.66
N LEU A 44 -13.41 12.15 0.82
CA LEU A 44 -13.36 10.90 0.06
C LEU A 44 -13.50 11.13 -1.46
N ARG A 45 -14.37 12.06 -1.89
CA ARG A 45 -14.46 12.45 -3.30
C ARG A 45 -13.20 13.13 -3.82
N ASP A 46 -12.56 13.95 -2.99
CA ASP A 46 -11.29 14.60 -3.35
C ASP A 46 -10.15 13.57 -3.47
N GLU A 47 -10.07 12.62 -2.54
CA GLU A 47 -9.11 11.51 -2.61
C GLU A 47 -9.35 10.61 -3.82
N GLU A 48 -10.61 10.33 -4.14
CA GLU A 48 -11.00 9.55 -5.32
C GLU A 48 -10.63 10.28 -6.61
N ARG A 49 -10.90 11.59 -6.71
CA ARG A 49 -10.43 12.44 -7.83
C ARG A 49 -8.92 12.44 -7.98
N LEU A 50 -8.18 12.64 -6.89
CA LEU A 50 -6.71 12.65 -6.92
C LEU A 50 -6.16 11.29 -7.36
N ARG A 51 -6.81 10.20 -6.97
CA ARG A 51 -6.44 8.84 -7.38
C ARG A 51 -6.74 8.60 -8.86
N GLU A 52 -7.86 9.11 -9.35
CA GLU A 52 -8.26 9.00 -10.75
C GLU A 52 -7.38 9.87 -11.67
N GLU A 53 -6.99 11.07 -11.23
CA GLU A 53 -6.00 11.93 -11.89
C GLU A 53 -4.58 11.35 -11.86
N ALA A 54 -4.21 10.60 -10.81
CA ALA A 54 -2.90 9.94 -10.71
C ALA A 54 -2.79 8.67 -11.59
N ARG A 55 -3.92 8.07 -11.96
CA ARG A 55 -3.99 6.82 -12.76
C ARG A 55 -3.39 6.94 -14.16
N PRO A 56 -3.72 7.95 -15.00
CA PRO A 56 -3.11 8.10 -16.32
C PRO A 56 -1.60 8.38 -16.23
N ARG A 57 -1.17 9.14 -15.21
CA ARG A 57 0.24 9.49 -14.98
C ARG A 57 1.09 8.30 -14.53
N GLY A 58 0.48 7.32 -13.86
CA GLY A 58 1.11 6.06 -13.50
C GLY A 58 1.23 5.11 -14.70
N GLU A 59 0.17 5.00 -15.50
CA GLU A 59 0.15 4.18 -16.73
C GLU A 59 1.11 4.70 -17.81
N GLU A 60 1.21 6.03 -17.99
CA GLU A 60 2.22 6.63 -18.88
C GLU A 60 3.64 6.38 -18.40
N ARG A 61 3.91 6.52 -17.09
CA ARG A 61 5.24 6.28 -16.53
C ARG A 61 5.66 4.82 -16.65
N LEU A 62 4.73 3.87 -16.44
CA LEU A 62 4.96 2.44 -16.66
C LEU A 62 5.18 2.11 -18.15
N ARG A 63 4.48 2.79 -19.07
CA ARG A 63 4.73 2.65 -20.51
C ARG A 63 6.08 3.21 -20.93
N GLU A 64 6.50 4.33 -20.36
CA GLU A 64 7.80 4.95 -20.63
C GLU A 64 8.94 4.10 -20.05
N GLU A 65 8.79 3.56 -18.84
CA GLU A 65 9.71 2.57 -18.28
C GLU A 65 9.76 1.28 -19.12
N ALA A 66 8.64 0.81 -19.65
CA ALA A 66 8.60 -0.36 -20.53
C ALA A 66 9.31 -0.09 -21.86
N ARG A 67 9.18 1.11 -22.44
CA ARG A 67 9.93 1.51 -23.64
C ARG A 67 11.43 1.61 -23.38
N LEU A 68 11.84 2.23 -22.27
CA LEU A 68 13.25 2.28 -21.87
C LEU A 68 13.84 0.89 -21.60
N ARG A 69 13.01 -0.07 -21.20
CA ARG A 69 13.41 -1.47 -20.98
C ARG A 69 13.52 -2.28 -22.28
N GLU A 70 12.76 -1.93 -23.32
CA GLU A 70 12.90 -2.50 -24.66
C GLU A 70 14.10 -1.91 -25.43
N ASP A 71 14.37 -0.61 -25.26
CA ASP A 71 15.53 0.07 -25.87
C ASP A 71 16.85 -0.20 -25.13
N ALA A 72 16.81 -0.91 -23.99
CA ALA A 72 18.01 -1.34 -23.29
C ALA A 72 18.77 -2.38 -24.13
N PRO A 73 20.05 -2.16 -24.48
CA PRO A 73 20.82 -3.12 -25.27
C PRO A 73 20.86 -4.49 -24.57
N LEU A 74 20.56 -5.55 -25.32
CA LEU A 74 20.74 -6.95 -24.92
C LEU A 74 22.21 -7.23 -24.57
N ARG A 75 22.64 -6.84 -23.36
CA ARG A 75 23.93 -7.24 -22.81
C ARG A 75 23.84 -7.40 -21.30
N ALA A 76 23.23 -8.52 -20.88
CA ALA A 76 23.64 -9.28 -19.70
C ALA A 76 22.82 -10.57 -19.59
N ARG A 77 23.12 -11.54 -20.46
CA ARG A 77 22.89 -12.95 -20.14
C ARG A 77 24.29 -13.50 -19.78
N PRO A 78 24.52 -14.10 -18.60
CA PRO A 78 25.82 -14.65 -18.29
C PRO A 78 26.03 -15.91 -19.12
N ALA A 79 26.65 -15.76 -20.29
CA ALA A 79 27.28 -16.87 -20.97
C ALA A 79 28.61 -17.15 -20.27
N ALA A 80 28.88 -18.43 -20.04
CA ALA A 80 30.05 -18.97 -19.39
C ALA A 80 31.35 -18.25 -19.79
N ALA A 81 32.11 -17.82 -18.79
CA ALA A 81 33.45 -17.28 -18.98
C ALA A 81 34.39 -18.37 -19.52
N SER A 82 34.90 -18.15 -20.73
CA SER A 82 36.15 -18.75 -21.22
C SER A 82 37.25 -17.69 -21.07
N PRO A 83 38.44 -18.01 -20.56
CA PRO A 83 39.48 -17.02 -20.29
C PRO A 83 40.17 -16.63 -21.60
N ARG A 84 40.06 -15.36 -21.99
CA ARG A 84 40.91 -14.79 -23.05
C ARG A 84 41.70 -13.62 -22.48
N ALA A 85 43.01 -13.71 -22.70
CA ALA A 85 44.08 -12.94 -22.08
C ALA A 85 43.93 -11.41 -22.23
N GLU A 86 44.29 -10.69 -21.17
CA GLU A 86 44.50 -9.25 -21.20
C GLU A 86 45.83 -8.90 -21.92
N PRO A 87 45.81 -7.99 -22.91
CA PRO A 87 46.99 -7.61 -23.67
C PRO A 87 47.63 -6.32 -23.14
N TRP A 88 48.33 -6.38 -21.99
CA TRP A 88 49.33 -5.36 -21.63
C TRP A 88 50.47 -5.96 -20.79
N LEU A 89 51.25 -6.83 -21.43
CA LEU A 89 52.63 -7.14 -21.03
C LEU A 89 53.52 -6.97 -22.27
N SER A 90 53.81 -5.73 -22.63
CA SER A 90 54.87 -5.42 -23.59
C SER A 90 56.14 -5.11 -22.82
N GLN A 91 57.03 -6.10 -22.69
CA GLN A 91 58.44 -5.85 -22.36
C GLN A 91 59.15 -5.17 -23.55
N PRO A 92 60.20 -4.37 -23.32
CA PRO A 92 60.87 -3.64 -24.38
C PRO A 92 61.75 -4.57 -25.23
N ALA A 93 61.56 -4.49 -26.55
CA ALA A 93 62.39 -5.18 -27.52
C ALA A 93 63.82 -4.59 -27.54
N SER A 94 64.82 -5.45 -27.35
CA SER A 94 66.21 -5.17 -27.67
C SER A 94 66.37 -5.11 -29.20
N GLY A 95 66.60 -3.91 -29.71
CA GLY A 95 66.96 -3.67 -31.11
C GLY A 95 68.14 -2.72 -31.18
N SER A 96 69.31 -3.24 -31.50
CA SER A 96 70.53 -2.49 -31.79
C SER A 96 70.37 -1.76 -33.12
N ALA A 97 70.51 -0.43 -33.13
CA ALA A 97 70.79 0.35 -34.33
C ALA A 97 71.58 1.63 -34.00
N TYR A 98 72.80 1.60 -34.50
CA TYR A 98 73.85 2.58 -34.77
C TYR A 98 73.41 4.00 -35.20
N ALA A 99 74.16 5.01 -34.69
CA ALA A 99 74.44 6.37 -35.22
C ALA A 99 73.25 7.35 -35.41
N THR A 100 73.27 8.67 -35.11
CA THR A 100 74.26 9.71 -34.74
C THR A 100 73.48 10.92 -34.18
N PRO A 101 74.10 11.91 -33.50
CA PRO A 101 73.42 12.83 -32.58
C PRO A 101 72.85 14.09 -33.26
N GLY A 102 71.58 14.39 -32.99
CA GLY A 102 70.94 15.67 -33.24
C GLY A 102 70.51 16.30 -31.91
N ALA A 103 71.09 17.44 -31.60
CA ALA A 103 70.87 18.20 -30.39
C ALA A 103 69.43 18.74 -30.31
N TYR A 104 68.66 18.33 -29.30
CA TYR A 104 67.74 19.19 -28.54
C TYR A 104 67.38 18.41 -27.26
N GLY A 105 67.52 19.07 -26.11
CA GLY A 105 67.42 18.43 -24.80
C GLY A 105 66.00 18.01 -24.47
N ASP A 106 65.70 16.71 -24.64
CA ASP A 106 64.59 16.07 -23.98
C ASP A 106 65.09 15.33 -22.75
N ILE A 107 64.73 15.84 -21.56
CA ILE A 107 64.87 15.13 -20.29
C ILE A 107 63.89 13.96 -20.32
N ARG A 108 64.28 12.86 -20.96
CA ARG A 108 63.61 11.57 -20.84
C ARG A 108 63.79 11.13 -19.37
N PRO A 109 62.73 10.93 -18.58
CA PRO A 109 62.86 10.45 -17.21
C PRO A 109 63.62 9.11 -17.25
N SER A 110 64.72 9.02 -16.50
CA SER A 110 65.54 7.81 -16.40
C SER A 110 64.66 6.61 -16.06
N ALA A 111 65.00 5.42 -16.58
CA ALA A 111 64.34 4.16 -16.24
C ALA A 111 64.23 3.93 -14.71
N ALA A 112 65.12 4.54 -13.91
CA ALA A 112 65.04 4.48 -12.46
C ALA A 112 63.86 5.29 -11.87
N SER A 113 63.46 6.39 -12.51
CA SER A 113 62.40 7.29 -12.04
C SER A 113 61.00 6.67 -12.17
N TRP A 114 60.69 5.99 -13.28
CA TRP A 114 59.40 5.31 -13.43
C TRP A 114 59.28 4.12 -12.48
N PHE A 115 60.38 3.39 -12.25
CA PHE A 115 60.39 2.22 -11.36
C PHE A 115 60.16 2.63 -9.90
N CYS A 116 60.78 3.73 -9.46
CA CYS A 116 60.53 4.31 -8.14
C CYS A 116 59.08 4.79 -7.99
N GLN A 117 58.54 5.45 -9.03
CA GLN A 117 57.16 5.92 -9.02
C GLN A 117 56.15 4.76 -9.01
N ALA A 118 56.44 3.66 -9.71
CA ALA A 118 55.61 2.46 -9.70
C ALA A 118 55.60 1.79 -8.33
N LYS A 119 56.77 1.67 -7.69
CA LYS A 119 56.89 1.09 -6.34
C LYS A 119 56.18 1.93 -5.28
N GLN A 120 56.27 3.26 -5.38
CA GLN A 120 55.58 4.17 -4.47
C GLN A 120 54.05 4.12 -4.67
N LYS A 121 53.58 4.05 -5.92
CA LYS A 121 52.15 3.87 -6.22
C LYS A 121 51.61 2.53 -5.70
N ALA A 122 52.38 1.45 -5.80
CA ALA A 122 52.00 0.15 -5.26
C ALA A 122 51.84 0.20 -3.73
N ALA A 123 52.81 0.78 -3.01
CA ALA A 123 52.74 0.93 -1.56
C ALA A 123 51.57 1.83 -1.11
N LEU A 124 51.26 2.87 -1.88
CA LEU A 124 50.10 3.74 -1.64
C LEU A 124 48.78 2.96 -1.79
N LEU A 125 48.64 2.18 -2.87
CA LEU A 125 47.45 1.39 -3.12
C LEU A 125 47.24 0.30 -2.07
N GLU A 126 48.33 -0.32 -1.58
CA GLU A 126 48.29 -1.31 -0.50
C GLU A 126 47.76 -0.70 0.80
N LEU A 127 48.27 0.47 1.20
CA LEU A 127 47.78 1.23 2.36
C LEU A 127 46.29 1.55 2.24
N LEU A 128 45.89 2.04 1.07
CA LEU A 128 44.52 2.45 0.77
C LEU A 128 43.55 1.25 0.76
N HIS A 129 44.01 0.10 0.28
CA HIS A 129 43.25 -1.14 0.29
C HIS A 129 42.99 -1.64 1.72
N GLU A 130 44.01 -1.58 2.58
CA GLU A 130 43.87 -2.01 3.97
C GLU A 130 42.94 -1.08 4.77
N LEU A 131 43.07 0.24 4.55
CA LEU A 131 42.13 1.23 5.08
C LEU A 131 40.69 0.95 4.63
N TYR A 132 40.49 0.72 3.34
CA TYR A 132 39.18 0.41 2.79
C TYR A 132 38.59 -0.85 3.43
N ASN A 133 39.37 -1.93 3.58
CA ASN A 133 38.90 -3.17 4.19
C ASN A 133 38.45 -2.95 5.64
N PHE A 134 39.24 -2.21 6.43
CA PHE A 134 38.88 -1.85 7.80
C PHE A 134 37.56 -1.07 7.87
N LEU A 135 37.45 0.01 7.09
CA LEU A 135 36.23 0.84 7.04
C LEU A 135 35.01 0.05 6.54
N ALA A 136 35.19 -0.86 5.60
CA ALA A 136 34.13 -1.68 5.04
C ALA A 136 33.60 -2.72 6.05
N ILE A 137 34.49 -3.32 6.85
CA ILE A 137 34.10 -4.26 7.92
C ILE A 137 33.33 -3.53 9.01
N GLN A 138 33.83 -2.38 9.46
CA GLN A 138 33.17 -1.65 10.55
C GLN A 138 31.80 -1.10 10.15
N ALA A 139 31.66 -0.57 8.94
CA ALA A 139 30.35 -0.19 8.41
C ALA A 139 29.41 -1.41 8.28
N GLY A 140 29.94 -2.57 7.90
CA GLY A 140 29.19 -3.83 7.87
C GLY A 140 28.70 -4.27 9.25
N ASN A 141 29.55 -4.20 10.27
CA ASN A 141 29.21 -4.54 11.66
C ASN A 141 28.14 -3.60 12.23
N PHE A 142 28.22 -2.30 11.91
CA PHE A 142 27.22 -1.31 12.32
C PHE A 142 25.83 -1.65 11.77
N GLU A 143 25.72 -1.99 10.48
CA GLU A 143 24.44 -2.39 9.87
C GLU A 143 23.87 -3.71 10.40
N CYS A 144 24.72 -4.54 11.00
CA CYS A 144 24.39 -5.88 11.46
C CYS A 144 24.05 -5.98 12.95
N GLY A 145 23.83 -4.85 13.63
CA GLY A 145 23.43 -4.80 15.03
C GLY A 145 24.47 -4.18 15.96
N ASN A 146 25.53 -3.56 15.41
CA ASN A 146 26.49 -2.74 16.13
C ASN A 146 27.14 -3.42 17.36
N PRO A 147 27.90 -4.52 17.17
CA PRO A 147 28.53 -5.24 18.28
C PRO A 147 29.54 -4.37 19.06
N GLU A 148 30.12 -3.35 18.42
CA GLU A 148 31.13 -2.48 19.00
C GLU A 148 30.57 -1.13 19.51
N ASN A 149 29.24 -0.96 19.54
CA ASN A 149 28.58 0.28 20.01
C ASN A 149 29.09 1.57 19.35
N LEU A 150 29.45 1.52 18.07
CA LEU A 150 29.79 2.72 17.30
C LEU A 150 28.60 3.68 17.32
N LYS A 151 28.85 4.96 17.61
CA LYS A 151 27.81 6.00 17.66
C LYS A 151 27.25 6.32 16.27
N SER A 152 28.05 6.12 15.23
CA SER A 152 27.67 6.40 13.85
C SER A 152 28.47 5.51 12.89
N LYS A 153 28.04 5.46 11.62
CA LYS A 153 28.75 4.79 10.53
C LYS A 153 30.11 5.43 10.21
N CYS A 154 30.34 6.67 10.65
CA CYS A 154 31.55 7.41 10.39
C CYS A 154 32.62 7.10 11.45
N ILE A 155 33.84 6.77 11.02
CA ILE A 155 34.99 6.48 11.89
C ILE A 155 35.88 7.72 11.96
N PRO A 156 36.30 8.19 13.14
CA PRO A 156 37.18 9.35 13.25
C PRO A 156 38.56 9.08 12.63
N VAL A 157 39.15 10.11 12.02
CA VAL A 157 40.46 9.99 11.33
C VAL A 157 41.56 9.47 12.26
N MET A 158 41.53 9.88 13.53
CA MET A 158 42.49 9.45 14.55
C MET A 158 42.52 7.93 14.73
N GLU A 159 41.36 7.29 14.78
CA GLU A 159 41.21 5.85 15.00
C GLU A 159 41.66 5.05 13.76
N ALA A 160 41.31 5.55 12.57
CA ALA A 160 41.77 4.96 11.32
C ALA A 160 43.30 5.06 11.15
N GLN A 161 43.89 6.19 11.54
CA GLN A 161 45.32 6.41 11.49
C GLN A 161 46.07 5.47 12.45
N GLU A 162 45.56 5.28 13.66
CA GLU A 162 46.12 4.36 14.65
C GLU A 162 46.10 2.91 14.15
N TYR A 163 44.98 2.47 13.55
CA TYR A 163 44.88 1.13 12.97
C TYR A 163 45.93 0.89 11.87
N ILE A 164 46.08 1.83 10.94
CA ILE A 164 47.05 1.71 9.83
C ILE A 164 48.49 1.78 10.33
N ALA A 165 48.77 2.60 11.35
CA ALA A 165 50.10 2.66 11.95
C ALA A 165 50.50 1.29 12.53
N ASN A 166 49.56 0.58 13.15
CA ASN A 166 49.78 -0.76 13.70
C ASN A 166 49.98 -1.81 12.61
N VAL A 167 49.12 -1.85 11.58
CA VAL A 167 49.13 -2.91 10.56
C VAL A 167 50.26 -2.74 9.54
N THR A 168 50.46 -1.53 9.01
CA THR A 168 51.38 -1.29 7.90
C THR A 168 52.70 -0.65 8.37
N SER A 169 52.87 -0.39 9.68
CA SER A 169 54.02 0.37 10.22
C SER A 169 54.27 1.68 9.45
N SER A 170 53.19 2.28 8.95
CA SER A 170 53.25 3.42 8.04
C SER A 170 53.31 4.73 8.81
N SER A 171 54.14 5.65 8.33
CA SER A 171 54.25 6.97 8.95
C SER A 171 52.99 7.80 8.70
N SER A 172 52.63 8.64 9.67
CA SER A 172 51.53 9.61 9.55
C SER A 172 51.61 10.41 8.24
N ALA A 173 52.82 10.80 7.81
CA ALA A 173 53.03 11.51 6.54
C ALA A 173 52.60 10.72 5.29
N LYS A 174 52.70 9.38 5.28
CA LYS A 174 52.20 8.55 4.16
C LYS A 174 50.69 8.48 4.13
N PHE A 175 50.06 8.51 5.30
CA PHE A 175 48.61 8.54 5.44
C PHE A 175 48.04 9.88 4.96
N GLU A 176 48.60 11.00 5.39
CA GLU A 176 48.27 12.35 4.89
C GLU A 176 48.47 12.47 3.37
N ALA A 177 49.57 11.90 2.85
CA ALA A 177 49.82 11.81 1.41
C ALA A 177 48.76 10.96 0.68
N ALA A 178 48.19 9.96 1.34
CA ALA A 178 47.10 9.16 0.80
C ALA A 178 45.78 9.92 0.79
N LEU A 179 45.44 10.65 1.87
CA LEU A 179 44.23 11.48 1.93
C LEU A 179 44.27 12.61 0.89
N THR A 180 45.40 13.31 0.78
CA THR A 180 45.61 14.32 -0.28
C THR A 180 45.49 13.71 -1.68
N TRP A 181 45.99 12.49 -1.88
CA TRP A 181 45.82 11.79 -3.15
C TRP A 181 44.35 11.52 -3.46
N ILE A 182 43.55 11.01 -2.50
CA ILE A 182 42.11 10.77 -2.68
C ILE A 182 41.39 12.06 -3.09
N LEU A 183 41.65 13.16 -2.38
CA LEU A 183 41.06 14.48 -2.68
C LEU A 183 41.44 14.96 -4.09
N SER A 184 42.67 14.74 -4.53
CA SER A 184 43.17 15.18 -5.85
C SER A 184 42.75 14.28 -7.02
N SER A 185 42.50 12.99 -6.77
CA SER A 185 42.41 11.97 -7.81
C SER A 185 41.02 11.88 -8.45
N ASN A 186 39.97 12.46 -7.83
CA ASN A 186 38.57 12.43 -8.30
C ASN A 186 38.16 11.04 -8.83
N LYS A 187 38.57 10.01 -8.10
CA LYS A 187 38.28 8.60 -8.39
C LYS A 187 37.55 8.01 -7.20
N ASP A 188 36.51 7.24 -7.48
CA ASP A 188 35.74 6.53 -6.46
C ASP A 188 36.57 5.37 -5.91
N VAL A 189 37.36 5.65 -4.86
CA VAL A 189 38.09 4.61 -4.12
C VAL A 189 37.18 3.88 -3.12
N GLY A 190 35.91 4.27 -3.02
CA GLY A 190 34.97 3.72 -2.05
C GLY A 190 35.22 4.18 -0.60
N ILE A 191 36.05 5.22 -0.40
CA ILE A 191 36.28 5.89 0.88
C ILE A 191 35.77 7.33 0.75
N TRP A 192 34.80 7.69 1.59
CA TRP A 192 34.25 9.04 1.71
C TRP A 192 34.92 9.78 2.85
N LEU A 193 35.41 10.98 2.54
CA LEU A 193 35.98 11.92 3.49
C LEU A 193 34.89 12.91 3.89
N LYS A 194 34.48 12.90 5.15
CA LYS A 194 33.40 13.73 5.66
C LYS A 194 33.96 14.79 6.61
N GLY A 195 33.59 16.03 6.32
CA GLY A 195 33.92 17.18 7.15
C GLY A 195 32.98 17.34 8.34
N GLU A 196 33.25 18.34 9.17
CA GLU A 196 32.42 18.69 10.33
C GLU A 196 30.97 19.02 9.93
N ASP A 197 30.80 19.69 8.78
CA ASP A 197 29.52 19.97 8.16
C ASP A 197 29.24 19.04 6.97
N GLN A 198 28.06 18.41 6.95
CA GLN A 198 27.68 17.42 5.93
C GLN A 198 27.48 17.99 4.51
N SER A 199 27.59 19.31 4.34
CA SER A 199 27.19 20.02 3.12
C SER A 199 28.33 20.76 2.39
N GLU A 200 29.53 20.81 2.96
CA GLU A 200 30.69 21.45 2.31
C GLU A 200 31.66 20.39 1.81
N LEU A 201 32.01 20.45 0.52
CA LEU A 201 33.02 19.58 -0.08
C LEU A 201 34.38 19.87 0.58
N VAL A 202 34.98 18.86 1.19
CA VAL A 202 36.25 19.00 1.89
C VAL A 202 37.37 19.25 0.88
N THR A 203 37.92 20.47 0.86
CA THR A 203 39.03 20.86 -0.04
C THR A 203 40.42 20.68 0.58
N THR A 204 40.51 20.46 1.90
CA THR A 204 41.76 20.41 2.66
C THR A 204 41.73 19.29 3.71
N VAL A 205 42.85 18.59 3.93
CA VAL A 205 42.90 17.40 4.81
C VAL A 205 42.61 17.74 6.28
N ASP A 206 42.99 18.94 6.73
CA ASP A 206 42.74 19.40 8.11
C ASP A 206 41.25 19.52 8.49
N LYS A 207 40.37 19.55 7.48
CA LYS A 207 38.91 19.60 7.68
C LYS A 207 38.24 18.22 7.67
N VAL A 208 39.00 17.14 7.45
CA VAL A 208 38.47 15.77 7.43
C VAL A 208 38.29 15.31 8.88
N VAL A 209 37.04 15.17 9.31
CA VAL A 209 36.72 14.73 10.68
C VAL A 209 36.53 13.22 10.74
N CYS A 210 35.92 12.64 9.69
CA CYS A 210 35.61 11.23 9.67
C CYS A 210 35.68 10.59 8.28
N LEU A 211 35.92 9.29 8.29
CA LEU A 211 36.02 8.42 7.12
C LEU A 211 34.83 7.47 7.11
N GLU A 212 34.24 7.28 5.93
CA GLU A 212 33.12 6.36 5.73
C GLU A 212 33.37 5.47 4.51
N SER A 213 33.04 4.17 4.61
CA SER A 213 33.09 3.29 3.45
C SER A 213 31.81 3.41 2.61
N ALA A 214 31.98 3.49 1.29
CA ALA A 214 30.88 3.49 0.34
C ALA A 214 30.15 2.13 0.32
N HIS A 215 30.88 1.05 0.56
CA HIS A 215 30.38 -0.32 0.43
C HIS A 215 30.63 -1.12 1.72
N PRO A 216 29.60 -1.30 2.57
CA PRO A 216 29.73 -2.08 3.80
C PRO A 216 29.85 -3.57 3.46
N ARG A 217 30.88 -4.22 4.02
CA ARG A 217 31.05 -5.68 3.91
C ARG A 217 30.37 -6.35 5.08
N MET A 218 29.11 -6.73 4.87
CA MET A 218 28.34 -7.50 5.87
C MET A 218 28.88 -8.92 6.00
N GLY A 219 29.05 -9.41 7.23
CA GLY A 219 29.38 -10.80 7.53
C GLY A 219 28.29 -11.78 7.08
N VAL A 220 28.66 -13.06 6.89
CA VAL A 220 27.76 -14.10 6.35
C VAL A 220 26.53 -14.33 7.23
N GLY A 221 26.70 -14.30 8.57
CA GLY A 221 25.58 -14.50 9.51
C GLY A 221 24.52 -13.40 9.46
N CYS A 222 24.93 -12.15 9.26
CA CYS A 222 24.01 -11.01 9.12
C CYS A 222 23.24 -11.05 7.79
N ARG A 223 23.89 -11.47 6.71
CA ARG A 223 23.23 -11.68 5.42
C ARG A 223 22.20 -12.80 5.50
N LEU A 224 22.55 -13.91 6.16
CA LEU A 224 21.65 -15.05 6.30
C LEU A 224 20.46 -14.73 7.21
N SER A 225 20.69 -14.05 8.34
CA SER A 225 19.59 -13.65 9.24
C SER A 225 18.62 -12.67 8.59
N ARG A 226 19.09 -11.64 7.88
CA ARG A 226 18.21 -10.73 7.12
C ARG A 226 17.45 -11.46 6.01
N ALA A 227 18.12 -12.35 5.28
CA ALA A 227 17.49 -13.14 4.22
C ALA A 227 16.40 -14.07 4.80
N LEU A 228 16.70 -14.77 5.90
CA LEU A 228 15.74 -15.65 6.58
C LEU A 228 14.56 -14.86 7.15
N LEU A 229 14.80 -13.73 7.81
CA LEU A 229 13.74 -12.90 8.37
C LEU A 229 12.80 -12.37 7.28
N THR A 230 13.36 -11.93 6.15
CA THR A 230 12.59 -11.45 4.99
C THR A 230 11.78 -12.59 4.37
N ALA A 231 12.40 -13.77 4.19
CA ALA A 231 11.72 -14.94 3.66
C ALA A 231 10.55 -15.38 4.57
N VAL A 232 10.79 -15.48 5.88
CA VAL A 232 9.76 -15.84 6.87
C VAL A 232 8.63 -14.81 6.88
N THR A 233 8.94 -13.52 6.90
CA THR A 233 7.93 -12.46 6.88
C THR A 233 7.06 -12.52 5.63
N ASN A 234 7.67 -12.71 4.46
CA ASN A 234 6.94 -12.84 3.19
C ASN A 234 6.03 -14.07 3.18
N VAL A 235 6.51 -15.21 3.69
CA VAL A 235 5.72 -16.44 3.81
C VAL A 235 4.55 -16.23 4.76
N LEU A 236 4.77 -15.59 5.91
CA LEU A 236 3.71 -15.28 6.86
C LEU A 236 2.65 -14.36 6.22
N ILE A 237 3.06 -13.28 5.55
CA ILE A 237 2.14 -12.36 4.86
C ILE A 237 1.27 -13.11 3.83
N PHE A 238 1.85 -14.03 3.07
CA PHE A 238 1.11 -14.85 2.11
C PHE A 238 0.01 -15.69 2.78
N PHE A 239 0.31 -16.35 3.91
CA PHE A 239 -0.68 -17.11 4.66
C PHE A 239 -1.77 -16.22 5.29
N TRP A 240 -1.41 -15.04 5.80
CA TRP A 240 -2.38 -14.07 6.30
C TRP A 240 -3.35 -13.60 5.21
N CYS A 241 -2.84 -13.34 3.99
CA CYS A 241 -3.67 -12.98 2.84
C CYS A 241 -4.63 -14.12 2.45
N LEU A 242 -4.16 -15.37 2.41
CA LEU A 242 -5.01 -16.52 2.12
C LEU A 242 -6.10 -16.72 3.17
N ALA A 243 -5.76 -16.60 4.45
CA ALA A 243 -6.71 -16.71 5.54
C ALA A 243 -7.78 -15.60 5.47
N PHE A 244 -7.37 -14.37 5.18
CA PHE A 244 -8.29 -13.26 4.99
C PHE A 244 -9.22 -13.46 3.80
N LEU A 245 -8.68 -13.88 2.65
CA LEU A 245 -9.46 -14.18 1.45
C LEU A 245 -10.49 -15.29 1.73
N TRP A 246 -10.07 -16.34 2.42
CA TRP A 246 -10.95 -17.47 2.79
C TRP A 246 -12.04 -17.04 3.76
N GLY A 247 -11.71 -16.22 4.77
CA GLY A 247 -12.68 -15.61 5.67
C GLY A 247 -13.71 -14.75 4.94
N LEU A 248 -13.27 -13.93 3.97
CA LEU A 248 -14.16 -13.13 3.14
C LEU A 248 -15.12 -14.01 2.31
N LEU A 249 -14.61 -15.09 1.69
CA LEU A 249 -15.44 -16.02 0.93
C LEU A 249 -16.49 -16.70 1.81
N ILE A 250 -16.13 -17.10 3.03
CA ILE A 250 -17.09 -17.67 3.98
C ILE A 250 -18.15 -16.64 4.37
N LEU A 251 -17.76 -15.39 4.62
CA LEU A 251 -18.70 -14.30 4.94
C LEU A 251 -19.66 -14.02 3.78
N LEU A 252 -19.17 -13.98 2.54
CA LEU A 252 -20.01 -13.81 1.35
C LEU A 252 -20.95 -15.00 1.19
N LYS A 253 -20.46 -16.23 1.32
CA LYS A 253 -21.29 -17.45 1.28
C LYS A 253 -22.31 -17.49 2.41
N TYR A 254 -21.97 -16.99 3.59
CA TYR A 254 -22.90 -16.86 4.71
C TYR A 254 -23.96 -15.81 4.43
N ARG A 255 -23.59 -14.64 3.92
CA ARG A 255 -24.53 -13.57 3.53
C ARG A 255 -25.49 -14.00 2.43
N TRP A 256 -25.00 -14.69 1.40
CA TRP A 256 -25.86 -15.24 0.34
C TRP A 256 -26.87 -16.24 0.88
N ARG A 257 -26.43 -17.23 1.67
CA ARG A 257 -27.34 -18.20 2.30
C ARG A 257 -28.37 -17.52 3.20
N LYS A 258 -27.95 -16.50 3.96
CA LYS A 258 -28.85 -15.75 4.84
C LYS A 258 -29.94 -15.02 4.05
N LEU A 259 -29.58 -14.41 2.92
CA LEU A 259 -30.54 -13.73 2.05
C LEU A 259 -31.54 -14.71 1.44
N GLU A 260 -31.07 -15.86 0.98
CA GLU A 260 -31.92 -16.90 0.38
C GLU A 260 -32.89 -17.51 1.41
N GLU A 261 -32.44 -17.73 2.65
CA GLU A 261 -33.31 -18.12 3.78
C GLU A 261 -34.40 -17.05 4.05
N GLU A 262 -34.06 -15.76 3.98
CA GLU A 262 -35.03 -14.67 4.20
C GLU A 262 -36.04 -14.57 3.06
N GLU A 263 -35.63 -14.76 1.82
CA GLU A 263 -36.52 -14.80 0.66
C GLU A 263 -37.46 -16.01 0.70
N GLN A 264 -36.94 -17.20 1.02
CA GLN A 264 -37.77 -18.39 1.19
C GLN A 264 -38.80 -18.23 2.30
N ALA A 265 -38.40 -17.68 3.45
CA ALA A 265 -39.32 -17.42 4.55
C ALA A 265 -40.40 -16.40 4.19
N MET A 266 -40.06 -15.40 3.37
CA MET A 266 -41.02 -14.43 2.83
C MET A 266 -42.02 -15.11 1.89
N TYR A 267 -41.57 -15.89 0.91
CA TYR A 267 -42.48 -16.59 -0.01
C TYR A 267 -43.38 -17.62 0.68
N GLU A 268 -42.85 -18.35 1.66
CA GLU A 268 -43.64 -19.27 2.48
C GLU A 268 -44.71 -18.51 3.27
N MET A 269 -44.38 -17.34 3.82
CA MET A 269 -45.33 -16.48 4.53
C MET A 269 -46.43 -15.97 3.59
N VAL A 270 -46.05 -15.49 2.40
CA VAL A 270 -46.99 -15.04 1.35
C VAL A 270 -47.95 -16.15 0.97
N LYS A 271 -47.45 -17.37 0.75
CA LYS A 271 -48.29 -18.53 0.43
C LYS A 271 -49.33 -18.81 1.53
N LYS A 272 -48.90 -18.83 2.80
CA LYS A 272 -49.81 -19.03 3.94
C LYS A 272 -50.87 -17.94 4.06
N ILE A 273 -50.53 -16.69 3.74
CA ILE A 273 -51.49 -15.58 3.69
C ILE A 273 -52.52 -15.82 2.58
N ILE A 274 -52.07 -16.17 1.38
CA ILE A 274 -52.93 -16.45 0.23
C ILE A 274 -53.89 -17.59 0.57
N ASP A 275 -53.41 -18.69 1.16
CA ASP A 275 -54.22 -19.84 1.54
C ASP A 275 -55.34 -19.44 2.51
N VAL A 276 -55.04 -18.67 3.58
CA VAL A 276 -56.07 -18.20 4.55
C VAL A 276 -57.10 -17.27 3.90
N VAL A 277 -56.66 -16.33 3.05
CA VAL A 277 -57.58 -15.41 2.38
C VAL A 277 -58.44 -16.14 1.34
N GLN A 278 -57.88 -17.13 0.66
CA GLN A 278 -58.57 -17.97 -0.30
C GLN A 278 -59.61 -18.88 0.38
N ASP A 279 -59.25 -19.53 1.50
CA ASP A 279 -60.16 -20.37 2.28
C ASP A 279 -61.36 -19.56 2.78
N HIS A 280 -61.11 -18.38 3.37
CA HIS A 280 -62.18 -17.47 3.79
C HIS A 280 -63.06 -16.99 2.61
N TYR A 281 -62.48 -16.80 1.43
CA TYR A 281 -63.29 -16.48 0.25
C TYR A 281 -64.21 -17.64 -0.15
N VAL A 282 -63.73 -18.88 -0.09
CA VAL A 282 -64.52 -20.08 -0.38
C VAL A 282 -65.62 -20.28 0.68
N ASP A 283 -65.30 -20.05 1.94
CA ASP A 283 -66.27 -20.15 3.05
C ASP A 283 -67.38 -19.09 2.93
N TRP A 284 -67.03 -17.88 2.49
CA TRP A 284 -68.01 -16.86 2.13
C TRP A 284 -68.88 -17.27 0.93
N GLU A 285 -68.30 -17.85 -0.12
CA GLU A 285 -69.04 -18.31 -1.31
C GLU A 285 -70.02 -19.45 -0.98
N GLN A 286 -69.75 -20.23 0.08
CA GLN A 286 -70.62 -21.28 0.61
C GLN A 286 -71.65 -20.78 1.65
N ASP A 287 -71.83 -19.45 1.78
CA ASP A 287 -72.71 -18.80 2.76
C ASP A 287 -72.38 -19.12 4.24
N MET A 288 -71.19 -19.66 4.53
CA MET A 288 -70.74 -19.95 5.90
C MET A 288 -70.27 -18.68 6.62
N GLU A 289 -69.81 -17.67 5.86
CA GLU A 289 -69.32 -16.41 6.40
C GLU A 289 -70.10 -15.19 5.91
N ARG A 290 -70.13 -14.15 6.75
CA ARG A 290 -71.00 -12.96 6.54
C ARG A 290 -70.45 -11.96 5.52
N TYR A 291 -69.12 -11.86 5.37
CA TYR A 291 -68.47 -10.79 4.63
C TYR A 291 -67.39 -11.32 3.69
N PRO A 292 -67.14 -10.69 2.53
CA PRO A 292 -66.15 -11.14 1.53
C PRO A 292 -64.71 -10.63 1.78
N TYR A 293 -64.40 -10.15 2.99
CA TYR A 293 -63.11 -9.53 3.31
C TYR A 293 -62.59 -9.98 4.68
N VAL A 294 -61.26 -10.03 4.83
CA VAL A 294 -60.57 -10.49 6.05
C VAL A 294 -59.69 -9.40 6.63
N GLY A 295 -59.74 -9.16 7.94
CA GLY A 295 -58.85 -8.18 8.58
C GLY A 295 -57.39 -8.64 8.59
N ILE A 296 -56.45 -7.76 8.20
CA ILE A 296 -55.01 -8.08 8.15
C ILE A 296 -54.48 -8.52 9.54
N LEU A 297 -54.97 -7.88 10.61
CA LEU A 297 -54.60 -8.25 11.97
C LEU A 297 -55.05 -9.67 12.33
N HIS A 298 -56.23 -10.08 11.88
CA HIS A 298 -56.76 -11.41 12.15
C HIS A 298 -55.92 -12.49 11.45
N VAL A 299 -55.59 -12.27 10.17
CA VAL A 299 -54.73 -13.19 9.42
C VAL A 299 -53.35 -13.33 10.06
N ARG A 300 -52.73 -12.21 10.48
CA ARG A 300 -51.44 -12.24 11.18
C ARG A 300 -51.52 -13.05 12.47
N ASP A 301 -52.57 -12.84 13.24
CA ASP A 301 -52.73 -13.45 14.55
C ASP A 301 -53.10 -14.94 14.46
N SER A 302 -53.72 -15.36 13.35
CA SER A 302 -53.92 -16.77 12.97
C SER A 302 -52.61 -17.46 12.55
N LEU A 303 -51.81 -16.79 11.71
CA LEU A 303 -50.58 -17.38 11.15
C LEU A 303 -49.36 -17.32 12.10
N ILE A 304 -49.30 -16.34 13.00
CA ILE A 304 -48.13 -16.06 13.84
C ILE A 304 -48.48 -16.13 15.33
N PRO A 305 -48.04 -17.20 16.03
CA PRO A 305 -48.16 -17.30 17.47
C PRO A 305 -47.51 -16.11 18.20
N PRO A 306 -48.04 -15.69 19.37
CA PRO A 306 -47.57 -14.50 20.09
C PRO A 306 -46.07 -14.51 20.39
N GLN A 307 -45.48 -15.70 20.62
CA GLN A 307 -44.07 -15.87 20.93
C GLN A 307 -43.13 -15.50 19.76
N SER A 308 -43.54 -15.74 18.52
CA SER A 308 -42.69 -15.56 17.34
C SER A 308 -42.92 -14.23 16.60
N ARG A 309 -43.90 -13.43 17.04
CA ARG A 309 -44.26 -12.12 16.46
C ARG A 309 -43.06 -11.19 16.29
N ARG A 310 -42.18 -11.08 17.29
CA ARG A 310 -41.00 -10.17 17.21
C ARG A 310 -40.02 -10.59 16.11
N ARG A 311 -39.78 -11.90 15.95
CA ARG A 311 -38.82 -12.44 14.97
C ARG A 311 -39.37 -12.35 13.55
N MET A 312 -40.62 -12.72 13.36
CA MET A 312 -41.26 -12.75 12.04
C MET A 312 -41.82 -11.40 11.60
N LYS A 313 -41.86 -10.38 12.46
CA LYS A 313 -42.33 -9.03 12.09
C LYS A 313 -41.68 -8.51 10.79
N ARG A 314 -40.36 -8.64 10.66
CA ARG A 314 -39.66 -8.17 9.45
C ARG A 314 -40.06 -8.93 8.18
N VAL A 315 -40.27 -10.24 8.31
CA VAL A 315 -40.71 -11.10 7.21
C VAL A 315 -42.16 -10.79 6.84
N TRP A 316 -43.02 -10.60 7.85
CA TRP A 316 -44.42 -10.20 7.70
C TRP A 316 -44.55 -8.85 6.98
N ASP A 317 -43.90 -7.80 7.49
CA ASP A 317 -43.98 -6.45 6.91
C ASP A 317 -43.51 -6.47 5.44
N ARG A 318 -42.42 -7.19 5.13
CA ARG A 318 -41.93 -7.37 3.76
C ARG A 318 -42.88 -8.19 2.88
N ALA A 319 -43.51 -9.23 3.43
CA ALA A 319 -44.50 -10.04 2.71
C ALA A 319 -45.77 -9.25 2.39
N VAL A 320 -46.26 -8.40 3.31
CA VAL A 320 -47.41 -7.52 3.09
C VAL A 320 -47.10 -6.50 2.00
N GLU A 321 -45.90 -5.89 2.04
CA GLU A 321 -45.44 -4.97 0.99
C GLU A 321 -45.33 -5.67 -0.38
N PHE A 322 -44.82 -6.90 -0.40
CA PHE A 322 -44.73 -7.73 -1.61
C PHE A 322 -46.12 -8.06 -2.17
N LEU A 323 -47.08 -8.43 -1.32
CA LEU A 323 -48.46 -8.69 -1.72
C LEU A 323 -49.12 -7.44 -2.32
N ALA A 324 -49.00 -6.30 -1.65
CA ALA A 324 -49.61 -5.04 -2.12
C ALA A 324 -49.04 -4.56 -3.46
N SER A 325 -47.76 -4.85 -3.74
CA SER A 325 -47.06 -4.38 -4.94
C SER A 325 -47.10 -5.37 -6.11
N ASN A 326 -47.13 -6.67 -5.84
CA ASN A 326 -46.80 -7.69 -6.83
C ASN A 326 -47.89 -8.76 -7.01
N GLU A 327 -48.84 -8.90 -6.07
CA GLU A 327 -49.90 -9.91 -6.14
C GLU A 327 -51.23 -9.27 -6.55
N SER A 328 -51.72 -9.63 -7.74
CA SER A 328 -52.95 -9.03 -8.28
C SER A 328 -54.24 -9.67 -7.76
N ARG A 329 -54.16 -10.84 -7.11
CA ARG A 329 -55.33 -11.60 -6.63
C ARG A 329 -55.91 -11.08 -5.31
N ILE A 330 -55.14 -10.31 -4.55
CA ILE A 330 -55.54 -9.81 -3.23
C ILE A 330 -55.44 -8.29 -3.24
N GLN A 331 -56.55 -7.62 -2.95
CA GLN A 331 -56.60 -6.17 -2.82
C GLN A 331 -56.58 -5.77 -1.34
N THR A 332 -55.74 -4.81 -0.99
CA THR A 332 -55.73 -4.20 0.35
C THR A 332 -56.65 -2.99 0.35
N GLU A 333 -57.72 -3.03 1.14
CA GLU A 333 -58.70 -1.95 1.28
C GLU A 333 -58.77 -1.49 2.74
N SER A 334 -59.10 -0.22 2.98
CA SER A 334 -59.43 0.28 4.32
C SER A 334 -60.95 0.21 4.50
N HIS A 335 -61.42 -0.58 5.46
CA HIS A 335 -62.84 -0.73 5.75
C HIS A 335 -63.15 -0.28 7.18
N ARG A 336 -64.25 0.44 7.36
CA ARG A 336 -64.67 0.90 8.68
C ARG A 336 -65.52 -0.18 9.36
N VAL A 337 -64.98 -0.82 10.38
CA VAL A 337 -65.62 -1.92 11.11
C VAL A 337 -65.74 -1.50 12.56
N ALA A 338 -66.95 -1.56 13.12
CA ALA A 338 -67.25 -1.11 14.49
C ALA A 338 -66.86 0.35 14.80
N GLY A 339 -66.75 1.21 13.77
CA GLY A 339 -66.42 2.64 13.91
C GLY A 339 -64.94 2.99 13.74
N GLU A 340 -64.06 1.99 13.68
CA GLU A 340 -62.62 2.14 13.42
C GLU A 340 -62.26 1.75 11.99
N ASP A 341 -61.31 2.46 11.38
CA ASP A 341 -60.79 2.12 10.06
C ASP A 341 -59.76 1.00 10.19
N MET A 342 -60.07 -0.17 9.63
CA MET A 342 -59.20 -1.33 9.64
C MET A 342 -58.78 -1.70 8.22
N LEU A 343 -57.50 -2.08 8.05
CA LEU A 343 -57.03 -2.64 6.80
C LEU A 343 -57.53 -4.07 6.64
N VAL A 344 -58.15 -4.33 5.50
CA VAL A 344 -58.74 -5.61 5.13
C VAL A 344 -58.17 -6.09 3.80
N TRP A 345 -58.12 -7.40 3.63
CA TRP A 345 -57.81 -8.07 2.38
C TRP A 345 -59.07 -8.62 1.75
N ARG A 346 -59.17 -8.41 0.44
CA ARG A 346 -60.27 -8.90 -0.39
C ARG A 346 -59.71 -9.72 -1.54
N TRP A 347 -60.30 -10.89 -1.78
CA TRP A 347 -59.98 -11.69 -2.96
C TRP A 347 -60.63 -11.09 -4.20
N THR A 348 -59.84 -10.78 -5.21
CA THR A 348 -60.32 -10.31 -6.50
C THR A 348 -60.38 -11.48 -7.46
N LYS A 349 -61.60 -11.86 -7.88
CA LYS A 349 -61.77 -12.82 -8.98
C LYS A 349 -61.10 -12.24 -10.23
N PRO A 350 -60.26 -12.98 -10.97
CA PRO A 350 -59.79 -12.52 -12.26
C PRO A 350 -61.03 -12.26 -13.12
N SER A 351 -61.22 -11.00 -13.52
CA SER A 351 -62.29 -10.64 -14.44
C SER A 351 -62.02 -11.39 -15.75
N SER A 352 -62.76 -12.46 -16.02
CA SER A 352 -62.99 -12.87 -17.39
C SER A 352 -63.68 -11.68 -18.03
N PHE A 353 -62.90 -10.85 -18.74
CA PHE A 353 -63.40 -9.66 -19.40
C PHE A 353 -64.64 -10.07 -20.19
N SER A 354 -65.77 -9.46 -19.86
CA SER A 354 -67.04 -9.66 -20.52
C SER A 354 -66.93 -9.26 -21.98
N ASP A 355 -66.63 -10.21 -22.85
CA ASP A 355 -66.79 -10.09 -24.30
C ASP A 355 -68.28 -10.24 -24.63
N SER A 356 -69.09 -9.26 -24.21
CA SER A 356 -70.50 -9.17 -24.62
C SER A 356 -70.96 -7.71 -24.74
N GLU A 357 -70.23 -6.92 -25.52
CA GLU A 357 -70.80 -5.76 -26.19
C GLU A 357 -70.30 -5.75 -27.64
N ARG A 358 -71.06 -6.42 -28.52
CA ARG A 358 -71.22 -5.99 -29.91
C ARG A 358 -72.58 -6.41 -30.45
#